data_AF-A0A8J6JCU3-F1
#
_entry.id   AF-A0A8J6JCU3-F1
#
_cell.length_a   1.000
_cell.length_b   1.000
_cell.length_c   1.000
_cell.angle_alpha   90.00
_cell.angle_beta   90.00
_cell.angle_gamma   90.00
#
_symmetry.space_group_name_H-M   'P 1'
#
loop_
_entity.id
_entity.type
_entity.pdbx_description
1 polymer ?
#
loop_
_entity_poly.entity_id
_entity_poly.type
_entity_poly.pdbx_seq_one_letter_code
_entity_poly.pdbx_strand_id
1 'polypeptide(L)'
;MSRLMNESWLEGLPDNIVENLESLNNYVVQRICERIRKIGDIGAADAHRLKTAIEYAGADLKAIEKEVARIMGVNQQEVERLFEEVAKENVEFANTYYRARKMDALQSYAARSVLSSFVDAAKRQAMDGTSNISNTYMIGFKRGKQTIPLREYYISAIDRAITYVQTGVVDYQSAMRSTVKEMARSGLRRVTWESGYSRRLDSSARMNILEGVRRLNSQMMEETGREFGADGVEISAHGLCAPDHRHIQGRQFSNEEWERINRSLDRPLGTLNCQHFATPIVLGVSKSVYSRKELADINRRSSEKIEYKGQKMSRYEASQRQRQMETAIRYAKDERDAMIAAGDKLGATQARKKSAALSAEYKRFCEQAGLTPRPERTRSITGPTVQKI
;
A
#
# COMPACT_ATOMS: atom_id res chain seq x y z
N MET A 1 -8.63 -12.54 22.29
CA MET A 1 -7.37 -11.88 21.88
C MET A 1 -7.69 -10.45 21.47
N SER A 2 -6.88 -9.47 21.88
CA SER A 2 -7.03 -8.07 21.46
C SER A 2 -6.92 -7.96 19.93
N ARG A 3 -7.66 -7.02 19.33
CA ARG A 3 -7.57 -6.74 17.89
C ARG A 3 -6.17 -6.29 17.47
N LEU A 4 -5.41 -5.67 18.39
CA LEU A 4 -4.01 -5.30 18.17
C LEU A 4 -3.10 -6.48 17.83
N MET A 5 -3.49 -7.70 18.24
CA MET A 5 -2.74 -8.93 17.96
C MET A 5 -3.27 -9.69 16.75
N ASN A 6 -4.29 -9.16 16.07
CA ASN A 6 -4.88 -9.75 14.88
C ASN A 6 -4.26 -9.13 13.62
N GLU A 7 -3.37 -9.90 12.97
CA GLU A 7 -2.69 -9.48 11.73
C GLU A 7 -3.69 -9.11 10.62
N SER A 8 -4.79 -9.87 10.47
CA SER A 8 -5.79 -9.60 9.43
C SER A 8 -6.52 -8.28 9.66
N TRP A 9 -6.78 -7.92 10.92
CA TRP A 9 -7.39 -6.63 11.25
C TRP A 9 -6.41 -5.49 10.94
N LEU A 10 -5.18 -5.58 11.45
CA LEU A 10 -4.12 -4.58 11.20
C LEU A 10 -3.85 -4.38 9.72
N GLU A 11 -3.71 -5.47 8.95
CA GLU A 11 -3.47 -5.39 7.52
C GLU A 11 -4.67 -4.83 6.75
N GLY A 12 -5.89 -4.97 7.26
CA GLY A 12 -7.10 -4.46 6.62
C GLY A 12 -7.40 -2.98 6.92
N LEU A 13 -6.72 -2.38 7.90
CA LEU A 13 -6.95 -0.98 8.30
C LEU A 13 -6.85 0.02 7.13
N PRO A 14 -5.83 -0.05 6.24
CA PRO A 14 -5.68 0.93 5.17
C PRO A 14 -6.64 0.73 3.98
N ASP A 15 -7.43 -0.34 3.95
CA ASP A 15 -8.10 -0.81 2.72
C ASP A 15 -9.01 0.26 2.11
N ASN A 16 -9.84 0.95 2.90
CA ASN A 16 -10.71 2.01 2.39
C ASN A 16 -9.91 3.15 1.74
N ILE A 17 -8.82 3.57 2.37
CA ILE A 17 -7.95 4.64 1.88
C ILE A 17 -7.24 4.22 0.59
N VAL A 18 -6.78 2.97 0.54
CA VAL A 18 -6.18 2.35 -0.65
C VAL A 18 -7.19 2.31 -1.79
N GLU A 19 -8.42 1.85 -1.53
CA GLU A 19 -9.50 1.78 -2.52
C GLU A 19 -9.88 3.16 -3.07
N ASN A 20 -9.91 4.19 -2.21
CA ASN A 20 -10.12 5.58 -2.63
C ASN A 20 -9.00 6.07 -3.57
N LEU A 21 -7.74 5.76 -3.27
CA LEU A 21 -6.58 6.15 -4.09
C LEU A 21 -6.50 5.36 -5.40
N GLU A 22 -6.86 4.09 -5.38
CA GLU A 22 -7.02 3.29 -6.59
C GLU A 22 -8.13 3.92 -7.46
N SER A 23 -9.28 4.24 -6.88
CA SER A 23 -10.39 4.92 -7.58
C SER A 23 -9.96 6.25 -8.21
N LEU A 24 -9.15 7.05 -7.50
CA LEU A 24 -8.58 8.29 -8.04
C LEU A 24 -7.65 8.02 -9.23
N ASN A 25 -6.76 7.05 -9.11
CA ASN A 25 -5.90 6.63 -10.23
C ASN A 25 -6.74 6.24 -11.44
N ASN A 26 -7.85 5.54 -11.23
CA ASN A 26 -8.74 5.06 -12.28
C ASN A 26 -9.41 6.20 -12.99
N TYR A 27 -9.97 7.14 -12.22
CA TYR A 27 -10.57 8.35 -12.72
C TYR A 27 -9.58 9.11 -13.62
N VAL A 28 -8.35 9.36 -13.16
CA VAL A 28 -7.36 10.11 -13.94
C VAL A 28 -6.96 9.39 -15.23
N VAL A 29 -6.64 8.10 -15.14
CA VAL A 29 -6.26 7.26 -16.31
C VAL A 29 -7.39 7.25 -17.34
N GLN A 30 -8.64 7.05 -16.89
CA GLN A 30 -9.81 7.02 -17.78
C GLN A 30 -10.01 8.37 -18.48
N ARG A 31 -9.92 9.49 -17.77
CA ARG A 31 -10.10 10.84 -18.36
C ARG A 31 -9.05 11.12 -19.43
N ILE A 32 -7.79 10.72 -19.20
CA ILE A 32 -6.72 10.83 -20.21
C ILE A 32 -7.03 9.94 -21.42
N CYS A 33 -7.37 8.67 -21.21
CA CYS A 33 -7.69 7.73 -22.29
C CYS A 33 -8.91 8.17 -23.13
N GLU A 34 -9.96 8.68 -22.49
CA GLU A 34 -11.15 9.19 -23.16
C GLU A 34 -10.84 10.43 -24.00
N ARG A 35 -9.99 11.33 -23.49
CA ARG A 35 -9.55 12.51 -24.23
C ARG A 35 -8.73 12.12 -25.45
N ILE A 36 -7.79 11.19 -25.27
CA ILE A 36 -7.03 10.60 -26.36
C ILE A 36 -7.96 10.06 -27.43
N ARG A 37 -8.90 9.17 -27.06
CA ARG A 37 -9.85 8.58 -28.00
C ARG A 37 -10.59 9.64 -28.82
N LYS A 38 -11.13 10.66 -28.15
CA LYS A 38 -11.83 11.78 -28.81
C LYS A 38 -10.95 12.53 -29.81
N ILE A 39 -9.64 12.64 -29.57
CA ILE A 39 -8.71 13.26 -30.53
C ILE A 39 -8.51 12.37 -31.75
N GLY A 40 -8.41 11.05 -31.55
CA GLY A 40 -8.30 10.08 -32.64
C GLY A 40 -9.54 10.05 -33.55
N ASP A 41 -10.71 10.40 -33.02
CA ASP A 41 -11.95 10.52 -33.78
C ASP A 41 -12.00 11.82 -34.64
N ILE A 42 -11.07 12.76 -34.42
CA ILE A 42 -10.96 14.00 -35.22
C ILE A 42 -10.14 13.69 -36.48
N GLY A 43 -10.72 13.94 -37.66
CA GLY A 43 -9.99 13.81 -38.93
C GLY A 43 -8.85 14.83 -39.04
N ALA A 44 -7.74 14.45 -39.68
CA ALA A 44 -6.53 15.28 -39.80
C ALA A 44 -6.78 16.67 -40.43
N ALA A 45 -7.82 16.82 -41.25
CA ALA A 45 -8.21 18.07 -41.91
C ALA A 45 -8.98 19.05 -41.00
N ASP A 46 -9.42 18.63 -39.81
CA ASP A 46 -10.31 19.40 -38.94
C ASP A 46 -9.54 20.13 -37.82
N ALA A 47 -8.62 21.02 -38.23
CA ALA A 47 -7.69 21.73 -37.34
C ALA A 47 -8.42 22.57 -36.27
N HIS A 48 -9.63 23.06 -36.56
CA HIS A 48 -10.43 23.80 -35.60
C HIS A 48 -10.87 22.93 -34.41
N ARG A 49 -11.30 21.69 -34.66
CA ARG A 49 -11.65 20.75 -33.58
C ARG A 49 -10.45 20.29 -32.76
N LEU A 50 -9.25 20.22 -33.37
CA LEU A 50 -8.01 19.98 -32.63
C LEU A 50 -7.69 21.13 -31.66
N LYS A 51 -7.95 22.38 -32.05
CA LYS A 51 -7.82 23.54 -31.15
C LYS A 51 -8.79 23.46 -29.96
N THR A 52 -10.04 23.05 -30.19
CA THR A 52 -11.01 22.82 -29.10
C THR A 52 -10.58 21.68 -28.17
N ALA A 53 -9.83 20.69 -28.65
CA ALA A 53 -9.28 19.62 -27.80
C ALA A 53 -8.36 20.14 -26.69
N ILE A 54 -7.64 21.24 -26.93
CA ILE A 54 -6.80 21.92 -25.94
C ILE A 54 -7.64 22.64 -24.88
N GLU A 55 -8.74 23.29 -25.27
CA GLU A 55 -9.66 23.94 -24.32
C GLU A 55 -10.30 22.91 -23.38
N TYR A 56 -10.66 21.74 -23.91
CA TYR A 56 -11.15 20.65 -23.09
C TYR A 56 -10.10 20.05 -22.15
N ALA A 57 -8.80 20.12 -22.48
CA ALA A 57 -7.73 19.69 -21.59
C ALA A 57 -7.70 20.53 -20.30
N GLY A 58 -7.97 21.84 -20.40
CA GLY A 58 -8.09 22.71 -19.23
C GLY A 58 -9.26 22.34 -18.32
N ALA A 59 -10.42 21.98 -18.91
CA ALA A 59 -11.58 21.52 -18.15
C ALA A 59 -11.33 20.16 -17.47
N ASP A 60 -10.66 19.24 -18.16
CA ASP A 60 -10.32 17.92 -17.62
C ASP A 60 -9.36 18.03 -16.43
N LEU A 61 -8.33 18.88 -16.53
CA LEU A 61 -7.40 19.14 -15.43
C LEU A 61 -8.09 19.73 -14.20
N LYS A 62 -9.01 20.69 -14.37
CA LYS A 62 -9.81 21.24 -13.26
C LYS A 62 -10.68 20.17 -12.59
N ALA A 63 -11.28 19.29 -13.38
CA ALA A 63 -12.10 18.19 -12.86
C ALA A 63 -11.23 17.19 -12.09
N ILE A 64 -10.04 16.88 -12.59
CA ILE A 64 -9.05 16.03 -11.90
C ILE A 64 -8.63 16.66 -10.58
N GLU A 65 -8.28 17.95 -10.55
CA GLU A 65 -7.91 18.66 -9.31
C GLU A 65 -9.01 18.61 -8.26
N LYS A 66 -10.26 18.82 -8.68
CA LYS A 66 -11.42 18.71 -7.79
C LYS A 66 -11.57 17.30 -7.21
N GLU A 67 -11.39 16.28 -8.04
CA GLU A 67 -11.51 14.88 -7.61
C GLU A 67 -10.36 14.46 -6.69
N VAL A 68 -9.13 14.89 -6.97
CA VAL A 68 -7.99 14.69 -6.07
C VAL A 68 -8.29 15.34 -4.72
N ALA A 69 -8.70 16.61 -4.70
CA ALA A 69 -9.03 17.31 -3.45
C ALA A 69 -10.13 16.60 -2.65
N ARG A 70 -11.18 16.13 -3.32
CA ARG A 70 -12.27 15.36 -2.70
C ARG A 70 -11.75 14.07 -2.05
N ILE A 71 -11.00 13.26 -2.79
CA ILE A 71 -10.48 11.97 -2.30
C ILE A 71 -9.47 12.19 -1.17
N MET A 72 -8.61 13.21 -1.25
CA MET A 72 -7.68 13.53 -0.16
C MET A 72 -8.42 13.94 1.12
N GLY A 73 -9.49 14.74 1.00
CA GLY A 73 -10.32 15.13 2.15
C GLY A 73 -11.03 13.94 2.81
N VAL A 74 -11.59 13.03 2.02
CA VAL A 74 -12.17 11.77 2.54
C VAL A 74 -11.10 10.93 3.24
N ASN A 75 -9.92 10.77 2.63
CA ASN A 75 -8.85 9.98 3.21
C ASN A 75 -8.30 10.58 4.50
N GLN A 76 -8.28 11.91 4.65
CA GLN A 76 -7.87 12.55 5.89
C GLN A 76 -8.79 12.14 7.05
N GLN A 77 -10.11 12.20 6.84
CA GLN A 77 -11.10 11.78 7.84
C GLN A 77 -10.98 10.29 8.16
N GLU A 78 -10.75 9.45 7.16
CA GLU A 78 -10.53 8.02 7.33
C GLU A 78 -9.27 7.72 8.16
N VAL A 79 -8.17 8.44 7.92
CA VAL A 79 -6.94 8.34 8.73
C VAL A 79 -7.22 8.74 10.17
N GLU A 80 -7.87 9.88 10.41
CA GLU A 80 -8.20 10.35 11.75
C GLU A 80 -9.01 9.31 12.54
N ARG A 81 -10.08 8.79 11.92
CA ARG A 81 -10.94 7.74 12.50
C ARG A 81 -10.16 6.46 12.78
N LEU A 82 -9.32 6.01 11.84
CA LEU A 82 -8.52 4.79 11.98
C LEU A 82 -7.58 4.88 13.18
N PHE A 83 -6.86 5.99 13.33
CA PHE A 83 -5.92 6.17 14.43
C PHE A 83 -6.63 6.32 15.78
N GLU A 84 -7.85 6.87 15.80
CA GLU A 84 -8.69 6.88 17.00
C GLU A 84 -9.14 5.47 17.41
N GLU A 85 -9.55 4.63 16.45
CA GLU A 85 -9.90 3.24 16.72
C GLU A 85 -8.69 2.46 17.26
N VAL A 86 -7.52 2.61 16.63
CA VAL A 86 -6.27 1.97 17.08
C VAL A 86 -5.88 2.45 18.47
N ALA A 87 -5.98 3.76 18.76
CA ALA A 87 -5.68 4.30 20.08
C ALA A 87 -6.63 3.74 21.15
N LYS A 88 -7.93 3.63 20.84
CA LYS A 88 -8.92 3.01 21.73
C LYS A 88 -8.57 1.55 22.03
N GLU A 89 -8.21 0.77 21.03
CA GLU A 89 -7.80 -0.63 21.22
C GLU A 89 -6.54 -0.74 22.10
N ASN A 90 -5.59 0.20 21.98
CA ASN A 90 -4.42 0.28 22.88
C ASN A 90 -4.81 0.59 24.32
N VAL A 91 -5.75 1.50 24.54
CA VAL A 91 -6.28 1.80 25.89
C VAL A 91 -6.94 0.56 26.50
N GLU A 92 -7.79 -0.14 25.75
CA GLU A 92 -8.43 -1.38 26.21
C GLU A 92 -7.42 -2.48 26.52
N PHE A 93 -6.38 -2.60 25.68
CA PHE A 93 -5.28 -3.53 25.92
C PHE A 93 -4.53 -3.20 27.22
N ALA A 94 -4.13 -1.95 27.42
CA ALA A 94 -3.48 -1.49 28.65
C ALA A 94 -4.35 -1.72 29.89
N ASN A 95 -5.65 -1.43 29.80
CA ASN A 95 -6.60 -1.63 30.88
C ASN A 95 -6.75 -3.09 31.33
N THR A 96 -6.36 -4.06 30.51
CA THR A 96 -6.26 -5.46 30.93
C THR A 96 -5.20 -5.64 32.02
N TYR A 97 -4.05 -5.00 31.87
CA TYR A 97 -2.96 -5.04 32.85
C TYR A 97 -3.24 -4.14 34.06
N TYR A 98 -3.83 -2.96 33.85
CA TYR A 98 -4.11 -2.03 34.94
C TYR A 98 -5.08 -2.65 35.94
N ARG A 99 -6.13 -3.32 35.45
CA ARG A 99 -7.06 -4.09 36.29
C ARG A 99 -6.35 -5.22 37.05
N ALA A 100 -5.46 -5.97 36.39
CA ALA A 100 -4.70 -7.03 37.04
C ALA A 100 -3.75 -6.49 38.14
N ARG A 101 -3.24 -5.27 37.97
CA ARG A 101 -2.42 -4.55 38.96
C ARG A 101 -3.21 -3.72 39.97
N LYS A 102 -4.56 -3.73 39.91
CA LYS A 102 -5.44 -2.89 40.74
C LYS A 102 -5.17 -1.39 40.60
N MET A 103 -4.77 -0.95 39.41
CA MET A 103 -4.62 0.46 39.04
C MET A 103 -5.93 1.01 38.47
N ASP A 104 -6.11 2.33 38.53
CA ASP A 104 -7.25 3.01 37.92
C ASP A 104 -7.24 2.84 36.40
N ALA A 105 -8.38 2.46 35.83
CA ALA A 105 -8.50 2.27 34.39
C ALA A 105 -8.32 3.59 33.62
N LEU A 106 -7.52 3.53 32.56
CA LEU A 106 -7.35 4.61 31.61
C LEU A 106 -8.65 4.79 30.81
N GLN A 107 -9.32 5.93 30.98
CA GLN A 107 -10.61 6.20 30.33
C GLN A 107 -10.48 6.48 28.83
N SER A 108 -9.40 7.16 28.44
CA SER A 108 -9.10 7.53 27.06
C SER A 108 -7.62 7.85 26.92
N TYR A 109 -7.07 7.68 25.72
CA TYR A 109 -5.72 8.12 25.41
C TYR A 109 -5.58 9.64 25.60
N ALA A 110 -6.65 10.41 25.37
CA ALA A 110 -6.65 11.86 25.51
C ALA A 110 -6.51 12.34 26.97
N ALA A 111 -6.77 11.47 27.94
CA ALA A 111 -6.57 11.77 29.37
C ALA A 111 -5.08 11.87 29.76
N ARG A 112 -4.17 11.45 28.88
CA ARG A 112 -2.72 11.51 29.06
C ARG A 112 -2.10 12.30 27.92
N SER A 113 -1.41 13.40 28.24
CA SER A 113 -0.78 14.27 27.24
C SER A 113 0.24 13.51 26.37
N VAL A 114 0.98 12.57 26.96
CA VAL A 114 1.95 11.72 26.28
C VAL A 114 1.26 10.82 25.23
N LEU A 115 0.20 10.10 25.61
CA LEU A 115 -0.53 9.23 24.69
C LEU A 115 -1.24 10.02 23.59
N SER A 116 -1.85 11.16 23.93
CA SER A 116 -2.41 12.09 22.93
C SER A 116 -1.35 12.54 21.92
N SER A 117 -0.15 12.85 22.38
CA SER A 117 0.96 13.27 21.50
C SER A 117 1.41 12.15 20.56
N PHE A 118 1.40 10.89 21.01
CA PHE A 118 1.69 9.75 20.14
C PHE A 118 0.64 9.57 19.04
N VAL A 119 -0.65 9.68 19.39
CA VAL A 119 -1.74 9.61 18.41
C VAL A 119 -1.61 10.72 17.38
N ASP A 120 -1.37 11.96 17.82
CA ASP A 120 -1.20 13.09 16.92
C ASP A 120 0.03 12.94 16.00
N ALA A 121 1.16 12.47 16.55
CA ALA A 121 2.36 12.21 15.77
C ALA A 121 2.14 11.12 14.72
N ALA A 122 1.46 10.03 15.10
CA ALA A 122 1.15 8.92 14.19
C ALA A 122 0.17 9.35 13.08
N LYS A 123 -0.87 10.11 13.43
CA LYS A 123 -1.79 10.74 12.45
C LYS A 123 -1.02 11.61 11.46
N ARG A 124 -0.15 12.52 11.93
CA ARG A 124 0.68 13.38 11.06
C ARG A 124 1.60 12.57 10.14
N GLN A 125 2.25 11.53 10.65
CA GLN A 125 3.14 10.68 9.84
C GLN A 125 2.38 9.90 8.76
N ALA A 126 1.22 9.33 9.10
CA ALA A 126 0.37 8.64 8.12
C ALA A 126 -0.12 9.62 7.05
N MET A 127 -0.45 10.85 7.46
CA MET A 127 -0.84 11.93 6.57
C MET A 127 0.31 12.46 5.71
N ASP A 128 1.57 12.42 6.13
CA ASP A 128 2.71 12.95 5.35
C ASP A 128 2.86 12.29 3.96
N GLY A 129 2.23 11.13 3.73
CA GLY A 129 2.11 10.46 2.42
C GLY A 129 0.80 10.68 1.65
N THR A 130 -0.22 11.26 2.27
CA THR A 130 -1.60 11.38 1.73
C THR A 130 -2.19 12.78 1.82
N SER A 131 -1.65 13.66 2.65
CA SER A 131 -2.13 15.03 2.84
C SER A 131 -1.39 15.98 1.89
N ASN A 132 -2.10 17.02 1.45
CA ASN A 132 -1.55 18.15 0.69
C ASN A 132 -1.01 17.85 -0.73
N ILE A 133 -1.48 16.78 -1.38
CA ILE A 133 -1.19 16.48 -2.80
C ILE A 133 -2.35 16.85 -3.74
N SER A 134 -3.28 17.70 -3.29
CA SER A 134 -4.44 18.13 -4.08
C SER A 134 -4.05 18.86 -5.37
N ASN A 135 -2.86 19.45 -5.40
CA ASN A 135 -2.30 20.06 -6.59
C ASN A 135 -1.70 19.00 -7.53
N THR A 136 -2.10 19.05 -8.80
CA THR A 136 -1.60 18.19 -9.88
C THR A 136 -0.08 18.25 -10.10
N TYR A 137 0.64 19.21 -9.52
CA TYR A 137 2.11 19.25 -9.54
C TYR A 137 2.76 18.25 -8.55
N MET A 138 2.05 17.79 -7.52
CA MET A 138 2.57 16.87 -6.50
C MET A 138 2.30 15.40 -6.83
N ILE A 139 1.49 15.14 -7.85
CA ILE A 139 1.17 13.81 -8.38
C ILE A 139 1.54 13.73 -9.85
N GLY A 140 1.77 12.52 -10.35
CA GLY A 140 2.28 12.35 -11.70
C GLY A 140 2.34 10.91 -12.18
N PHE A 141 2.97 10.72 -13.34
CA PHE A 141 3.23 9.42 -13.92
C PHE A 141 4.72 9.23 -14.18
N LYS A 142 5.17 8.00 -14.08
CA LYS A 142 6.54 7.60 -14.38
C LYS A 142 6.72 7.45 -15.89
N ARG A 143 7.71 8.18 -16.43
CA ARG A 143 8.20 8.02 -17.81
C ARG A 143 9.70 7.71 -17.74
N GLY A 144 10.06 6.45 -18.01
CA GLY A 144 11.43 5.97 -17.81
C GLY A 144 11.85 6.03 -16.33
N LYS A 145 12.91 6.77 -16.02
CA LYS A 145 13.40 6.96 -14.64
C LYS A 145 12.80 8.17 -13.92
N GLN A 146 12.08 9.03 -14.62
CA GLN A 146 11.54 10.28 -14.07
C GLN A 146 10.06 10.14 -13.74
N THR A 147 9.60 10.89 -12.74
CA THR A 147 8.17 11.09 -12.47
C THR A 147 7.80 12.47 -12.99
N ILE A 148 6.88 12.52 -13.94
CA ILE A 148 6.42 13.74 -14.59
C ILE A 148 5.14 14.19 -13.90
N PRO A 149 5.04 15.46 -13.47
CA PRO A 149 3.82 16.03 -12.91
C PRO A 149 2.59 15.76 -13.78
N LEU A 150 1.43 15.55 -13.15
CA LEU A 150 0.23 15.09 -13.82
C LEU A 150 -0.23 16.08 -14.90
N ARG A 151 -0.16 17.38 -14.62
CA ARG A 151 -0.47 18.42 -15.61
C ARG A 151 0.42 18.29 -16.86
N GLU A 152 1.73 18.20 -16.66
CA GLU A 152 2.71 18.08 -17.76
C GLU A 152 2.53 16.76 -18.53
N TYR A 153 2.33 15.65 -17.82
CA TYR A 153 2.08 14.36 -18.44
C TYR A 153 0.80 14.37 -19.27
N TYR A 154 -0.28 14.97 -18.74
CA TYR A 154 -1.55 15.11 -19.42
C TYR A 154 -1.36 15.87 -20.73
N ILE A 155 -0.79 17.08 -20.67
CA ILE A 155 -0.55 17.92 -21.84
C ILE A 155 0.32 17.17 -22.85
N SER A 156 1.42 16.56 -22.40
CA SER A 156 2.32 15.78 -23.27
C SER A 156 1.62 14.58 -23.94
N ALA A 157 0.71 13.90 -23.25
CA ALA A 157 -0.06 12.80 -23.82
C ALA A 157 -1.06 13.30 -24.89
N ILE A 158 -1.68 14.45 -24.66
CA ILE A 158 -2.60 15.08 -25.61
C ILE A 158 -1.86 15.60 -26.85
N ASP A 159 -0.75 16.32 -26.66
CA ASP A 159 0.07 16.84 -27.77
C ASP A 159 0.59 15.70 -28.66
N ARG A 160 1.00 14.59 -28.05
CA ARG A 160 1.37 13.37 -28.80
C ARG A 160 0.21 12.83 -29.62
N ALA A 161 -0.99 12.74 -29.04
CA ALA A 161 -2.17 12.26 -29.76
C ALA A 161 -2.51 13.16 -30.95
N ILE A 162 -2.48 14.49 -30.77
CA ILE A 162 -2.70 15.48 -31.84
C ILE A 162 -1.65 15.31 -32.95
N THR A 163 -0.37 15.21 -32.57
CA THR A 163 0.74 15.03 -33.52
C THR A 163 0.56 13.75 -34.36
N TYR A 164 0.12 12.65 -33.75
CA TYR A 164 -0.12 11.40 -34.48
C TYR A 164 -1.28 11.52 -35.48
N VAL A 165 -2.36 12.22 -35.12
CA VAL A 165 -3.46 12.51 -36.04
C VAL A 165 -3.01 13.39 -37.21
N GLN A 166 -2.25 14.45 -36.93
CA GLN A 166 -1.80 15.41 -37.96
C GLN A 166 -0.79 14.81 -38.93
N THR A 167 0.15 14.01 -38.43
CA THR A 167 1.25 13.50 -39.25
C THR A 167 0.86 12.28 -40.07
N GLY A 168 -0.05 11.43 -39.60
CA GLY A 168 -0.46 10.20 -40.30
C GLY A 168 0.67 9.17 -40.51
N VAL A 169 1.87 9.41 -39.95
CA VAL A 169 3.10 8.63 -40.18
C VAL A 169 3.13 7.32 -39.36
N VAL A 170 2.20 7.15 -38.42
CA VAL A 170 2.07 5.95 -37.57
C VAL A 170 0.61 5.51 -37.53
N ASP A 171 0.34 4.20 -37.45
CA ASP A 171 -0.96 3.71 -37.00
C ASP A 171 -1.28 4.34 -35.63
N TYR A 172 -2.23 5.27 -35.63
CA TYR A 172 -2.66 6.02 -34.45
C TYR A 172 -2.94 5.07 -33.27
N GLN A 173 -3.57 3.93 -33.54
CA GLN A 173 -3.91 2.92 -32.54
C GLN A 173 -2.65 2.34 -31.87
N SER A 174 -1.63 1.99 -32.65
CA SER A 174 -0.36 1.48 -32.13
C SER A 174 0.41 2.53 -31.31
N ALA A 175 0.41 3.78 -31.76
CA ALA A 175 1.08 4.88 -31.03
C ALA A 175 0.37 5.18 -29.70
N MET A 176 -0.97 5.21 -29.70
CA MET A 176 -1.75 5.39 -28.49
C MET A 176 -1.63 4.23 -27.51
N ARG A 177 -1.58 3.00 -28.02
CA ARG A 177 -1.37 1.80 -27.20
C ARG A 177 -0.09 1.91 -26.35
N SER A 178 0.98 2.49 -26.88
CA SER A 178 2.21 2.71 -26.11
C SER A 178 2.00 3.69 -24.95
N THR A 179 1.37 4.83 -25.21
CA THR A 179 1.08 5.85 -24.18
C THR A 179 0.16 5.31 -23.08
N VAL A 180 -0.87 4.55 -23.46
CA VAL A 180 -1.80 3.91 -22.52
C VAL A 180 -1.10 2.86 -21.66
N LYS A 181 -0.22 2.04 -22.26
CA LYS A 181 0.60 1.05 -21.51
C LYS A 181 1.54 1.70 -20.51
N GLU A 182 2.23 2.77 -20.91
CA GLU A 182 3.12 3.53 -20.03
C GLU A 182 2.35 4.07 -18.83
N MET A 183 1.22 4.76 -19.09
CA MET A 183 0.37 5.34 -18.06
C MET A 183 -0.16 4.28 -17.08
N ALA A 184 -0.71 3.18 -17.60
CA ALA A 184 -1.30 2.13 -16.77
C ALA A 184 -0.26 1.40 -15.89
N ARG A 185 0.94 1.14 -16.42
CA ARG A 185 2.03 0.51 -15.67
C ARG A 185 2.65 1.44 -14.64
N SER A 186 2.66 2.74 -14.93
CA SER A 186 2.99 3.71 -13.92
C SER A 186 1.93 3.71 -12.83
N GLY A 187 0.67 3.97 -13.16
CA GLY A 187 -0.31 4.48 -12.20
C GLY A 187 0.12 5.83 -11.61
N LEU A 188 -0.78 6.47 -10.86
CA LEU A 188 -0.48 7.74 -10.18
C LEU A 188 0.61 7.56 -9.13
N ARG A 189 1.62 8.42 -9.21
CA ARG A 189 2.77 8.50 -8.32
C ARG A 189 2.75 9.83 -7.59
N ARG A 190 3.37 9.87 -6.41
CA ARG A 190 3.83 11.14 -5.82
C ARG A 190 5.08 11.60 -6.57
N VAL A 191 5.17 12.89 -6.86
CA VAL A 191 6.37 13.48 -7.47
C VAL A 191 7.42 13.69 -6.38
N THR A 192 8.59 13.07 -6.55
CA THR A 192 9.74 13.18 -5.64
C THR A 192 10.99 13.48 -6.46
N TRP A 193 11.61 14.63 -6.21
CA TRP A 193 12.62 15.21 -7.10
C TRP A 193 14.05 14.66 -6.89
N GLU A 194 14.40 14.20 -5.68
CA GLU A 194 15.79 13.92 -5.32
C GLU A 194 16.26 12.47 -5.55
N SER A 195 15.41 11.46 -5.31
CA SER A 195 15.85 10.05 -5.31
C SER A 195 15.58 9.28 -6.60
N GLY A 196 14.73 9.82 -7.50
CA GLY A 196 14.20 9.11 -8.67
C GLY A 196 13.35 7.86 -8.35
N TYR A 197 13.31 7.44 -7.08
CA TYR A 197 12.49 6.36 -6.58
C TYR A 197 11.05 6.83 -6.45
N SER A 198 10.10 6.10 -7.06
CA SER A 198 8.68 6.44 -6.95
C SER A 198 7.81 5.21 -6.74
N ARG A 199 6.79 5.38 -5.89
CA ARG A 199 5.77 4.37 -5.55
C ARG A 199 4.39 4.89 -5.95
N ARG A 200 3.44 4.00 -6.23
CA ARG A 200 2.05 4.40 -6.47
C ARG A 200 1.45 4.99 -5.20
N LEU A 201 0.52 5.94 -5.35
CA LEU A 201 -0.12 6.61 -4.23
C LEU A 201 -0.75 5.61 -3.25
N ASP A 202 -1.55 4.67 -3.77
CA ASP A 202 -2.20 3.59 -3.00
C ASP A 202 -1.18 2.79 -2.16
N SER A 203 -0.08 2.40 -2.80
CA SER A 203 0.94 1.56 -2.20
C SER A 203 1.78 2.34 -1.18
N SER A 204 1.96 3.64 -1.37
CA SER A 204 2.63 4.53 -0.42
C SER A 204 1.77 4.80 0.81
N ALA A 205 0.49 5.11 0.61
CA ALA A 205 -0.46 5.35 1.68
C ALA A 205 -0.58 4.11 2.59
N ARG A 206 -0.76 2.93 1.98
CA ARG A 206 -0.81 1.67 2.73
C ARG A 206 0.41 1.48 3.64
N MET A 207 1.61 1.70 3.11
CA MET A 207 2.84 1.56 3.88
C MET A 207 2.93 2.56 5.02
N ASN A 208 2.62 3.84 4.77
CA ASN A 208 2.74 4.89 5.77
C ASN A 208 1.71 4.70 6.90
N ILE A 209 0.49 4.29 6.56
CA ILE A 209 -0.56 4.00 7.55
C ILE A 209 -0.15 2.82 8.42
N LEU A 210 0.25 1.69 7.83
CA LEU A 210 0.65 0.52 8.60
C LEU A 210 1.89 0.78 9.46
N GLU A 211 2.86 1.56 8.97
CA GLU A 211 4.01 1.99 9.76
C GLU A 211 3.57 2.88 10.94
N GLY A 212 2.70 3.86 10.69
CA GLY A 212 2.16 4.74 11.72
C GLY A 212 1.39 3.98 12.79
N VAL A 213 0.57 2.99 12.40
CA VAL A 213 -0.17 2.11 13.33
C VAL A 213 0.79 1.32 14.21
N ARG A 214 1.83 0.70 13.62
CA ARG A 214 2.83 -0.06 14.39
C ARG A 214 3.60 0.82 15.35
N ARG A 215 3.99 2.01 14.91
CA ARG A 215 4.67 3.00 15.76
C ARG A 215 3.77 3.41 16.92
N LEU A 216 2.50 3.74 16.64
CA LEU A 216 1.53 4.10 17.69
C LEU A 216 1.37 2.96 18.71
N ASN A 217 1.14 1.74 18.24
CA ASN A 217 1.02 0.57 19.12
C ASN A 217 2.26 0.42 19.99
N SER A 218 3.45 0.49 19.40
CA SER A 218 4.72 0.33 20.12
C SER A 218 4.88 1.40 21.21
N GLN A 219 4.66 2.67 20.88
CA GLN A 219 4.80 3.78 21.82
C GLN A 219 3.75 3.75 22.94
N MET A 220 2.49 3.45 22.62
CA MET A 220 1.44 3.33 23.64
C MET A 220 1.67 2.13 24.54
N MET A 221 2.07 0.99 23.99
CA MET A 221 2.38 -0.20 24.77
C MET A 221 3.60 0.03 25.66
N GLU A 222 4.67 0.63 25.16
CA GLU A 222 5.85 0.97 25.96
C GLU A 222 5.50 1.87 27.15
N GLU A 223 4.76 2.96 26.90
CA GLU A 223 4.41 3.91 27.95
C GLU A 223 3.46 3.30 28.98
N THR A 224 2.40 2.61 28.55
CA THR A 224 1.47 1.95 29.48
C THR A 224 2.13 0.75 30.19
N GLY A 225 3.05 0.06 29.52
CA GLY A 225 3.93 -0.96 30.08
C GLY A 225 4.73 -0.44 31.27
N ARG A 226 5.39 0.70 31.09
CA ARG A 226 6.12 1.39 32.15
C ARG A 226 5.22 1.72 33.34
N GLU A 227 3.99 2.19 33.10
CA GLU A 227 3.03 2.51 34.17
C GLU A 227 2.65 1.28 35.01
N PHE A 228 2.42 0.11 34.39
CA PHE A 228 2.08 -1.12 35.13
C PHE A 228 3.30 -1.92 35.63
N GLY A 229 4.51 -1.36 35.47
CA GLY A 229 5.76 -1.94 35.95
C GLY A 229 6.26 -3.10 35.09
N ALA A 230 6.09 -3.05 33.77
CA ALA A 230 6.77 -3.93 32.84
C ALA A 230 8.27 -3.63 32.82
N ASP A 231 9.09 -4.67 32.95
CA ASP A 231 10.56 -4.62 32.92
C ASP A 231 11.17 -5.38 31.73
N GLY A 232 10.31 -5.92 30.86
CA GLY A 232 10.72 -6.54 29.61
C GLY A 232 9.66 -6.49 28.52
N VAL A 233 10.00 -7.11 27.39
CA VAL A 233 9.12 -7.29 26.24
C VAL A 233 9.12 -8.72 25.74
N GLU A 234 7.98 -9.19 25.24
CA GLU A 234 7.87 -10.37 24.39
C GLU A 234 7.63 -9.95 22.95
N ILE A 235 8.50 -10.39 22.04
CA ILE A 235 8.38 -10.08 20.62
C ILE A 235 7.39 -11.05 19.99
N SER A 236 6.44 -10.54 19.21
CA SER A 236 5.51 -11.41 18.49
C SER A 236 6.23 -12.32 17.49
N ALA A 237 5.64 -13.46 17.16
CA ALA A 237 6.19 -14.39 16.18
C ALA A 237 5.19 -14.64 15.06
N HIS A 238 5.69 -14.62 13.83
CA HIS A 238 4.91 -14.93 12.64
C HIS A 238 5.76 -15.69 11.61
N GLY A 239 5.07 -16.44 10.74
CA GLY A 239 5.73 -17.10 9.61
C GLY A 239 6.18 -16.09 8.57
N LEU A 240 7.17 -16.49 7.75
CA LEU A 240 7.68 -15.69 6.63
C LEU A 240 8.27 -14.34 7.07
N CYS A 241 8.74 -14.25 8.31
CA CYS A 241 9.55 -13.14 8.76
C CYS A 241 10.91 -13.13 8.07
N ALA A 242 11.57 -11.98 8.09
CA ALA A 242 12.89 -11.85 7.52
C ALA A 242 13.93 -12.71 8.28
N PRO A 243 14.98 -13.21 7.61
CA PRO A 243 15.92 -14.17 8.20
C PRO A 243 16.59 -13.71 9.49
N ASP A 244 16.95 -12.43 9.57
CA ASP A 244 17.56 -11.74 10.71
C ASP A 244 16.59 -11.60 11.92
N HIS A 245 15.28 -11.68 11.71
CA HIS A 245 14.28 -11.59 12.79
C HIS A 245 13.94 -12.95 13.43
N ARG A 246 14.26 -14.07 12.76
CA ARG A 246 13.83 -15.43 13.16
C ARG A 246 14.27 -15.85 14.56
N HIS A 247 15.47 -15.46 14.98
CA HIS A 247 16.06 -15.86 16.25
C HIS A 247 15.65 -14.95 17.42
N ILE A 248 14.92 -13.87 17.12
CA ILE A 248 14.47 -12.85 18.06
C ILE A 248 12.98 -13.00 18.33
N GLN A 249 12.19 -13.26 17.29
CA GLN A 249 10.74 -13.37 17.41
C GLN A 249 10.29 -14.45 18.41
N GLY A 250 9.23 -14.17 19.15
CA GLY A 250 8.63 -15.07 20.13
C GLY A 250 9.36 -15.18 21.45
N ARG A 251 10.45 -14.43 21.64
CA ARG A 251 11.27 -14.47 22.85
C ARG A 251 11.00 -13.27 23.74
N GLN A 252 11.26 -13.48 25.02
CA GLN A 252 11.22 -12.46 26.06
C GLN A 252 12.62 -11.90 26.28
N PHE A 253 12.71 -10.58 26.48
CA PHE A 253 13.95 -9.85 26.76
C PHE A 253 13.68 -8.78 27.82
N SER A 254 14.69 -8.40 28.61
CA SER A 254 14.58 -7.17 29.39
C SER A 254 14.51 -5.96 28.47
N ASN A 255 14.00 -4.83 28.99
CA ASN A 255 13.93 -3.60 28.20
C ASN A 255 15.32 -3.17 27.69
N GLU A 256 16.36 -3.32 28.52
CA GLU A 256 17.74 -2.99 28.13
C GLU A 256 18.29 -3.95 27.07
N GLU A 257 18.07 -5.27 27.24
CA GLU A 257 18.49 -6.27 26.25
C GLU A 257 17.80 -6.04 24.91
N TRP A 258 16.49 -5.77 24.93
CA TRP A 258 15.70 -5.49 23.75
C TRP A 258 16.22 -4.26 23.00
N GLU A 259 16.44 -3.16 23.72
CA GLU A 259 16.92 -1.92 23.11
C GLU A 259 18.28 -2.12 22.43
N ARG A 260 19.20 -2.85 23.09
CA ARG A 260 20.50 -3.20 22.53
C ARG A 260 20.38 -4.07 21.28
N ILE A 261 19.54 -5.11 21.32
CA ILE A 261 19.30 -6.01 20.18
C ILE A 261 18.71 -5.21 19.02
N ASN A 262 17.64 -4.45 19.27
CA ASN A 262 16.91 -3.77 18.22
C ASN A 262 17.74 -2.68 17.52
N ARG A 263 18.55 -1.93 18.26
CA ARG A 263 19.50 -0.95 17.69
C ARG A 263 20.63 -1.58 16.88
N SER A 264 20.96 -2.85 17.15
CA SER A 264 22.03 -3.55 16.41
C SER A 264 21.58 -4.11 15.07
N LEU A 265 20.27 -4.12 14.79
CA LEU A 265 19.72 -4.61 13.52
C LEU A 265 19.81 -3.51 12.45
N ASP A 266 20.29 -3.87 11.26
CA ASP A 266 20.17 -3.02 10.06
C ASP A 266 18.70 -2.64 9.78
N ARG A 267 17.78 -3.52 10.17
CA ARG A 267 16.34 -3.33 10.07
C ARG A 267 15.71 -3.58 11.44
N PRO A 268 15.62 -2.53 12.28
CA PRO A 268 14.97 -2.64 13.59
C PRO A 268 13.57 -3.23 13.47
N LEU A 269 13.23 -4.12 14.39
CA LEU A 269 11.89 -4.66 14.55
C LEU A 269 10.92 -3.53 14.91
N GLY A 270 9.72 -3.59 14.32
CA GLY A 270 8.73 -2.51 14.34
C GLY A 270 8.89 -1.48 13.23
N THR A 271 9.91 -1.60 12.37
CA THR A 271 10.16 -0.68 11.25
C THR A 271 10.06 -1.35 9.88
N LEU A 272 10.07 -0.55 8.81
CA LEU A 272 10.11 -1.02 7.41
C LEU A 272 8.99 -2.01 7.09
N ASN A 273 7.82 -1.81 7.70
CA ASN A 273 6.66 -2.67 7.58
C ASN A 273 6.87 -4.14 7.98
N CYS A 274 7.81 -4.46 8.88
CA CYS A 274 7.82 -5.78 9.52
C CYS A 274 6.57 -5.94 10.40
N GLN A 275 6.03 -7.15 10.51
CA GLN A 275 4.75 -7.40 11.22
C GLN A 275 4.95 -7.65 12.72
N HIS A 276 6.16 -7.45 13.22
CA HIS A 276 6.48 -7.65 14.64
C HIS A 276 6.00 -6.48 15.50
N PHE A 277 5.63 -6.82 16.72
CA PHE A 277 5.34 -5.87 17.78
C PHE A 277 5.98 -6.40 19.07
N ALA A 278 6.40 -5.47 19.94
CA ALA A 278 6.94 -5.77 21.24
C ALA A 278 5.83 -5.59 22.28
N THR A 279 5.43 -6.68 22.95
CA THR A 279 4.42 -6.62 24.01
C THR A 279 5.11 -6.46 25.35
N PRO A 280 4.79 -5.42 26.16
CA PRO A 280 5.39 -5.26 27.47
C PRO A 280 4.98 -6.40 28.42
N ILE A 281 5.93 -6.89 29.20
CA ILE A 281 5.77 -8.01 30.12
C ILE A 281 6.49 -7.74 31.44
N VAL A 282 6.15 -8.52 32.46
CA VAL A 282 6.93 -8.61 33.69
C VAL A 282 7.77 -9.87 33.62
N LEU A 283 9.08 -9.74 33.50
CA LEU A 283 10.00 -10.86 33.37
C LEU A 283 9.91 -11.80 34.56
N GLY A 284 9.99 -13.11 34.27
CA GLY A 284 9.84 -14.16 35.28
C GLY A 284 8.40 -14.38 35.79
N VAL A 285 7.48 -13.44 35.54
CA VAL A 285 6.06 -13.55 35.92
C VAL A 285 5.18 -13.87 34.70
N SER A 286 5.38 -13.15 33.60
CA SER A 286 4.63 -13.34 32.35
C SER A 286 5.00 -14.65 31.68
N LYS A 287 4.03 -15.55 31.53
CA LYS A 287 4.19 -16.79 30.75
C LYS A 287 4.42 -16.43 29.29
N SER A 288 5.40 -17.08 28.66
CA SER A 288 5.62 -16.91 27.23
C SER A 288 4.41 -17.38 26.43
N VAL A 289 4.05 -16.58 25.43
CA VAL A 289 2.97 -16.84 24.49
C VAL A 289 3.30 -18.00 23.57
N TYR A 290 4.58 -18.20 23.25
CA TYR A 290 5.03 -19.19 22.30
C TYR A 290 5.92 -20.25 22.96
N SER A 291 5.56 -21.52 22.79
CA SER A 291 6.45 -22.61 23.15
C SER A 291 7.66 -22.69 22.21
N ARG A 292 8.76 -23.27 22.70
CA ARG A 292 9.96 -23.53 21.87
C ARG A 292 9.63 -24.34 20.61
N LYS A 293 8.68 -25.28 20.71
CA LYS A 293 8.23 -26.11 19.58
C LYS A 293 7.51 -25.27 18.54
N GLU A 294 6.59 -24.40 18.97
CA GLU A 294 5.87 -23.50 18.05
C GLU A 294 6.82 -22.54 17.34
N LEU A 295 7.80 -21.96 18.04
CA LEU A 295 8.81 -21.09 17.41
C LEU A 295 9.68 -21.83 16.41
N ALA A 296 10.12 -23.05 16.76
CA ALA A 296 10.86 -23.91 15.83
C ALA A 296 10.03 -24.26 14.59
N ASP A 297 8.73 -24.54 14.77
CA ASP A 297 7.81 -24.83 13.68
C ASP A 297 7.56 -23.60 12.79
N ILE A 298 7.35 -22.42 13.36
CA ILE A 298 7.19 -21.14 12.63
C ILE A 298 8.45 -20.83 11.81
N ASN A 299 9.63 -20.96 12.42
CA ASN A 299 10.91 -20.69 11.77
C ASN A 299 11.20 -21.72 10.67
N ARG A 300 10.96 -23.02 10.94
CA ARG A 300 11.11 -24.09 9.94
C ARG A 300 10.25 -23.83 8.71
N ARG A 301 8.96 -23.53 8.90
CA ARG A 301 8.03 -23.17 7.81
C ARG A 301 8.45 -21.93 7.03
N SER A 302 9.25 -21.04 7.61
CA SER A 302 9.76 -19.86 6.90
C SER A 302 11.00 -20.16 6.07
N SER A 303 11.83 -21.10 6.55
CA SER A 303 13.09 -21.51 5.91
C SER A 303 12.97 -22.70 4.95
N GLU A 304 11.87 -23.44 5.01
CA GLU A 304 11.63 -24.61 4.17
C GLU A 304 11.80 -24.24 2.69
N LYS A 305 12.54 -25.09 1.97
CA LYS A 305 12.83 -24.87 0.56
C LYS A 305 11.70 -25.46 -0.26
N ILE A 306 11.17 -24.66 -1.16
CA ILE A 306 10.26 -25.07 -2.21
C ILE A 306 10.99 -25.03 -3.55
N GLU A 307 10.49 -25.79 -4.51
CA GLU A 307 10.94 -25.72 -5.90
C GLU A 307 9.74 -25.38 -6.79
N TYR A 308 9.89 -24.35 -7.62
CA TYR A 308 8.88 -23.97 -8.60
C TYR A 308 9.55 -23.72 -9.96
N LYS A 309 9.15 -24.49 -10.98
CA LYS A 309 9.75 -24.44 -12.33
C LYS A 309 11.28 -24.53 -12.31
N GLY A 310 11.84 -25.46 -11.54
CA GLY A 310 13.30 -25.66 -11.42
C GLY A 310 14.03 -24.63 -10.56
N GLN A 311 13.35 -23.61 -10.04
CA GLN A 311 13.95 -22.61 -9.15
C GLN A 311 13.66 -22.98 -7.69
N LYS A 312 14.73 -23.24 -6.93
CA LYS A 312 14.67 -23.48 -5.49
C LYS A 312 14.68 -22.16 -4.74
N MET A 313 13.77 -22.00 -3.80
CA MET A 313 13.68 -20.82 -2.94
C MET A 313 13.11 -21.18 -1.58
N SER A 314 13.44 -20.44 -0.54
CA SER A 314 12.76 -20.54 0.75
C SER A 314 11.30 -20.07 0.65
N ARG A 315 10.44 -20.48 1.59
CA ARG A 315 9.07 -19.97 1.68
C ARG A 315 9.02 -18.45 1.90
N TYR A 316 10.01 -17.88 2.58
CA TYR A 316 10.18 -16.42 2.66
C TYR A 316 10.36 -15.78 1.27
N GLU A 317 11.30 -16.28 0.48
CA GLU A 317 11.54 -15.77 -0.89
C GLU A 317 10.32 -16.02 -1.79
N ALA A 318 9.63 -17.14 -1.59
CA ALA A 318 8.38 -17.43 -2.28
C ALA A 318 7.30 -16.38 -1.97
N SER A 319 7.20 -15.91 -0.71
CA SER A 319 6.29 -14.81 -0.35
C SER A 319 6.66 -13.48 -1.02
N GLN A 320 7.95 -13.23 -1.26
CA GLN A 320 8.39 -12.04 -2.00
C GLN A 320 8.03 -12.17 -3.49
N ARG A 321 8.21 -13.36 -4.07
CA ARG A 321 7.78 -13.66 -5.44
C ARG A 321 6.26 -13.56 -5.58
N GLN A 322 5.49 -14.01 -4.59
CA GLN A 322 4.04 -13.87 -4.55
C GLN A 322 3.62 -12.39 -4.74
N ARG A 323 4.23 -11.47 -3.98
CA ARG A 323 3.98 -10.01 -4.06
C ARG A 323 4.36 -9.42 -5.42
N GLN A 324 5.44 -9.91 -6.05
CA GLN A 324 5.83 -9.51 -7.39
C GLN A 324 4.79 -9.95 -8.44
N MET A 325 4.27 -11.18 -8.32
CA MET A 325 3.21 -11.69 -9.18
C MET A 325 1.89 -10.92 -8.99
N GLU A 326 1.52 -10.60 -7.74
CA GLU A 326 0.35 -9.76 -7.43
C GLU A 326 0.44 -8.40 -8.14
N THR A 327 1.61 -7.76 -8.06
CA THR A 327 1.89 -6.49 -8.74
C THR A 327 1.77 -6.61 -10.26
N ALA A 328 2.33 -7.69 -10.84
CA ALA A 328 2.26 -7.93 -12.28
C ALA A 328 0.82 -8.16 -12.76
N ILE A 329 0.01 -8.88 -11.99
CA ILE A 329 -1.42 -9.09 -12.28
C ILE A 329 -2.16 -7.75 -12.26
N ARG A 330 -1.96 -6.96 -11.20
CA ARG A 330 -2.58 -5.64 -11.07
C ARG A 330 -2.25 -4.75 -12.27
N TYR A 331 -0.97 -4.64 -12.63
CA TYR A 331 -0.56 -3.85 -13.81
C TYR A 331 -1.16 -4.36 -15.12
N ALA A 332 -1.28 -5.68 -15.30
CA ALA A 332 -1.90 -6.24 -16.49
C ALA A 332 -3.42 -5.95 -16.56
N LYS A 333 -4.10 -5.92 -15.41
CA LYS A 333 -5.53 -5.56 -15.36
C LYS A 333 -5.74 -4.05 -15.49
N ASP A 334 -4.85 -3.22 -14.94
CA ASP A 334 -4.87 -1.78 -15.14
C ASP A 334 -4.64 -1.43 -16.61
N GLU A 335 -3.71 -2.12 -17.27
CA GLU A 335 -3.47 -2.03 -18.72
C GLU A 335 -4.75 -2.38 -19.50
N ARG A 336 -5.47 -3.45 -19.10
CA ARG A 336 -6.75 -3.82 -19.71
C ARG A 336 -7.79 -2.70 -19.58
N ASP A 337 -7.98 -2.17 -18.37
CA ASP A 337 -9.02 -1.17 -18.09
C ASP A 337 -8.72 0.15 -18.83
N ALA A 338 -7.45 0.55 -18.89
CA ALA A 338 -7.02 1.72 -19.64
C ALA A 338 -7.22 1.55 -21.16
N MET A 339 -6.98 0.35 -21.71
CA MET A 339 -7.24 0.06 -23.13
C MET A 339 -8.73 0.11 -23.48
N ILE A 340 -9.60 -0.36 -22.59
CA ILE A 340 -11.06 -0.25 -22.74
C ILE A 340 -11.47 1.22 -22.81
N ALA A 341 -10.98 2.05 -21.89
CA ALA A 341 -11.26 3.49 -21.87
C ALA A 341 -10.75 4.21 -23.13
N ALA A 342 -9.62 3.77 -23.69
CA ALA A 342 -9.06 4.30 -24.93
C ALA A 342 -9.80 3.80 -26.19
N GLY A 343 -10.70 2.82 -26.07
CA GLY A 343 -11.41 2.22 -27.21
C GLY A 343 -10.62 1.15 -27.99
N ASP A 344 -9.42 0.77 -27.54
CA ASP A 344 -8.58 -0.25 -28.19
C ASP A 344 -9.04 -1.66 -27.81
N LYS A 345 -10.00 -2.21 -28.55
CA LYS A 345 -10.56 -3.55 -28.33
C LYS A 345 -9.49 -4.65 -28.41
N LEU A 346 -8.53 -4.52 -29.32
CA LEU A 346 -7.46 -5.51 -29.50
C LEU A 346 -6.51 -5.49 -28.31
N GLY A 347 -6.04 -4.30 -27.91
CA GLY A 347 -5.21 -4.09 -26.74
C GLY A 347 -5.88 -4.58 -25.46
N ALA A 348 -7.16 -4.27 -25.26
CA ALA A 348 -7.95 -4.76 -24.13
C ALA A 348 -8.02 -6.30 -24.10
N THR A 349 -8.24 -6.94 -25.26
CA THR A 349 -8.27 -8.40 -25.37
C THR A 349 -6.92 -9.03 -25.04
N GLN A 350 -5.82 -8.45 -25.53
CA GLN A 350 -4.47 -8.91 -25.23
C GLN A 350 -4.14 -8.77 -23.73
N ALA A 351 -4.44 -7.63 -23.13
CA ALA A 351 -4.21 -7.38 -21.70
C ALA A 351 -5.10 -8.29 -20.81
N ARG A 352 -6.33 -8.59 -21.26
CA ARG A 352 -7.21 -9.57 -20.60
C ARG A 352 -6.61 -10.98 -20.62
N LYS A 353 -6.11 -11.44 -21.78
CA LYS A 353 -5.42 -12.74 -21.89
C LYS A 353 -4.19 -12.79 -20.99
N LYS A 354 -3.37 -11.72 -20.99
CA LYS A 354 -2.19 -11.60 -20.13
C LYS A 354 -2.53 -11.67 -18.64
N SER A 355 -3.49 -10.86 -18.18
CA SER A 355 -3.91 -10.85 -16.78
C SER A 355 -4.51 -12.19 -16.33
N ALA A 356 -5.26 -12.88 -17.20
CA ALA A 356 -5.77 -14.22 -16.94
C ALA A 356 -4.64 -15.25 -16.81
N ALA A 357 -3.66 -15.24 -17.72
CA ALA A 357 -2.51 -16.13 -17.67
C ALA A 357 -1.66 -15.93 -16.40
N LEU A 358 -1.38 -14.68 -16.04
CA LEU A 358 -0.67 -14.34 -14.79
C LEU A 358 -1.46 -14.78 -13.55
N SER A 359 -2.78 -14.59 -13.55
CA SER A 359 -3.63 -15.00 -12.43
C SER A 359 -3.66 -16.51 -12.27
N ALA A 360 -3.68 -17.27 -13.37
CA ALA A 360 -3.61 -18.73 -13.33
C ALA A 360 -2.23 -19.21 -12.84
N GLU A 361 -1.15 -18.58 -13.30
CA GLU A 361 0.20 -18.88 -12.80
C GLU A 361 0.34 -18.58 -11.31
N TYR A 362 -0.18 -17.44 -10.85
CA TYR A 362 -0.19 -17.05 -9.46
C TYR A 362 -0.90 -18.07 -8.56
N LYS A 363 -2.07 -18.56 -8.97
CA LYS A 363 -2.79 -19.60 -8.23
C LYS A 363 -1.96 -20.87 -8.09
N ARG A 364 -1.39 -21.37 -9.19
CA ARG A 364 -0.50 -22.55 -9.18
C ARG A 364 0.75 -22.33 -8.31
N PHE A 365 1.35 -21.15 -8.42
CA PHE A 365 2.51 -20.79 -7.60
C PHE A 365 2.17 -20.79 -6.12
N CYS A 366 1.06 -20.15 -5.73
CA CYS A 366 0.61 -20.11 -4.34
C CYS A 366 0.32 -21.50 -3.80
N GLU A 367 -0.40 -22.34 -4.56
CA GLU A 367 -0.69 -23.72 -4.18
C GLU A 367 0.59 -24.55 -3.96
N GLN A 368 1.51 -24.53 -4.92
CA GLN A 368 2.77 -25.26 -4.83
C GLN A 368 3.71 -24.72 -3.75
N ALA A 369 3.70 -23.41 -3.52
CA ALA A 369 4.44 -22.76 -2.44
C ALA A 369 3.76 -22.90 -1.06
N GLY A 370 2.54 -23.46 -1.01
CA GLY A 370 1.68 -23.49 0.18
C GLY A 370 1.40 -22.11 0.77
N LEU A 371 1.30 -21.07 -0.07
CA LEU A 371 0.98 -19.69 0.31
C LEU A 371 -0.50 -19.43 0.07
N THR A 372 -1.13 -18.68 0.97
CA THR A 372 -2.53 -18.27 0.80
C THR A 372 -2.62 -17.19 -0.30
N PRO A 373 -3.41 -17.41 -1.37
CA PRO A 373 -3.68 -16.36 -2.36
C PRO A 373 -4.42 -15.18 -1.74
N ARG A 374 -4.06 -13.97 -2.15
CA ARG A 374 -4.59 -12.70 -1.66
C ARG A 374 -5.26 -11.93 -2.81
N PRO A 375 -6.47 -12.33 -3.24
CA PRO A 375 -7.13 -11.75 -4.41
C PRO A 375 -7.33 -10.23 -4.31
N GLU A 376 -7.53 -9.71 -3.10
CA GLU A 376 -7.61 -8.29 -2.77
C GLU A 376 -6.39 -7.49 -3.23
N ARG A 377 -5.19 -8.10 -3.22
CA ARG A 377 -3.94 -7.46 -3.68
C ARG A 377 -3.74 -7.48 -5.19
N THR A 378 -4.62 -8.18 -5.91
CA THR A 378 -4.59 -8.31 -7.37
C THR A 378 -5.72 -7.56 -8.06
N ARG A 379 -6.53 -6.80 -7.31
CA ARG A 379 -7.65 -6.04 -7.86
C ARG A 379 -7.15 -5.03 -8.90
N SER A 380 -8.05 -4.68 -9.81
CA SER A 380 -7.79 -3.68 -10.83
C SER A 380 -8.71 -2.50 -10.65
N ILE A 381 -8.41 -1.48 -11.44
CA ILE A 381 -9.15 -0.23 -11.64
C ILE A 381 -10.70 -0.37 -11.58
N THR A 382 -11.27 -1.49 -12.04
CA THR A 382 -12.73 -1.69 -12.15
C THR A 382 -13.28 -2.89 -11.37
N GLY A 383 -12.48 -3.53 -10.51
CA GLY A 383 -12.94 -4.72 -9.77
C GLY A 383 -14.00 -4.40 -8.72
N PRO A 384 -15.04 -5.26 -8.53
CA PRO A 384 -16.01 -5.05 -7.46
C PRO A 384 -15.33 -5.10 -6.09
N THR A 385 -15.68 -4.16 -5.23
CA THR A 385 -15.36 -4.19 -3.80
C THR A 385 -15.93 -5.48 -3.22
N VAL A 386 -15.10 -6.32 -2.62
CA VAL A 386 -15.62 -7.46 -1.86
C VAL A 386 -16.44 -6.87 -0.73
N GLN A 387 -17.77 -7.01 -0.79
CA GLN A 387 -18.60 -6.81 0.40
C GLN A 387 -18.01 -7.72 1.48
N LYS A 388 -17.49 -7.11 2.54
CA LYS A 388 -17.09 -7.85 3.74
C LYS A 388 -18.36 -8.57 4.23
N ILE A 389 -18.31 -9.90 4.22
CA ILE A 389 -19.30 -10.75 4.89
C ILE A 389 -19.17 -10.52 6.40
#